data_AF-A0A432MD56-F1
#
_entry.id   AF-A0A432MD56-F1
#
_cell.length_a   1.000
_cell.length_b   1.000
_cell.length_c   1.000
_cell.angle_alpha   90.00
_cell.angle_beta   90.00
_cell.angle_gamma   90.00
#
_symmetry.space_group_name_H-M   'P 1'
#
loop_
_entity.id
_entity.type
_entity.pdbx_description
1 polymer ?
#
loop_
_entity_poly.entity_id
_entity_poly.type
_entity_poly.pdbx_seq_one_letter_code
_entity_poly.pdbx_strand_id
1 'polypeptide(L)'
;MPGPSFFDFGHDPDADAIEQEAAVGLPGGPPLLSVSELTALVKEVVETGFADVGVCGEISNLSRPRSGHVYFDIKDEGARIRAVLWRRQAARVPFDLENGLAVRAWGGLDVYPPQGAYQLIVRKIEPEGIGPLELAFRQLCDRLRAEGLFNPARKRPLPPYPARIVVVSSPTGAAVRDVLTVVGRRWPAAELLIAPAKVQGQGAAEEIAAAIALANRVSGVDLILLARGGGSLEDLWAFNEDVVARAIASSEIPVITGVGHETDTTIADLVADCRGPTPSGAAEQAVPDAREVLSRLDAIASRMARALTSRAVDARSRVEALADRAELALTRLLDRRRDRLAALAAQLDALSPLAVLSRGYSLTQRLEDSRVVRSPDDVAPGTLLRTRLASGSILSRVEPSDPLPDAPAADATASPSSEPTDVPRPPR
;
A
#
# COMPACT_ATOMS: atom_id res chain seq x y z
N MET A 1 82.70 -87.41 -25.97
CA MET A 1 82.05 -88.38 -25.06
C MET A 1 80.69 -87.81 -24.69
N PRO A 2 79.58 -88.55 -24.95
CA PRO A 2 78.19 -88.06 -24.98
C PRO A 2 77.50 -88.16 -23.60
N GLY A 3 76.44 -87.42 -23.24
CA GLY A 3 75.07 -87.39 -23.77
C GLY A 3 74.10 -86.89 -22.65
N PRO A 4 72.76 -87.01 -22.77
CA PRO A 4 71.92 -86.11 -23.58
C PRO A 4 70.62 -85.63 -22.85
N SER A 5 69.97 -84.58 -23.37
CA SER A 5 68.49 -84.43 -23.31
C SER A 5 68.08 -83.34 -24.32
N PHE A 6 67.57 -83.68 -25.50
CA PHE A 6 66.20 -84.09 -25.87
C PHE A 6 65.42 -82.93 -26.52
N PHE A 7 65.51 -82.93 -27.86
CA PHE A 7 64.65 -82.38 -28.92
C PHE A 7 64.21 -80.90 -28.96
N ASP A 8 64.87 -80.21 -29.89
CA ASP A 8 64.39 -79.17 -30.80
C ASP A 8 63.42 -79.74 -31.85
N PHE A 9 62.33 -79.03 -32.15
CA PHE A 9 61.52 -79.01 -33.39
C PHE A 9 60.51 -77.87 -33.16
N GLY A 10 60.24 -76.92 -34.04
CA GLY A 10 60.33 -76.87 -35.49
C GLY A 10 59.16 -75.96 -35.89
N HIS A 11 59.45 -74.91 -36.64
CA HIS A 11 58.45 -74.00 -37.19
C HIS A 11 57.62 -74.76 -38.23
N ASP A 12 56.33 -74.97 -37.96
CA ASP A 12 55.40 -75.60 -38.91
C ASP A 12 54.47 -74.53 -39.50
N PRO A 13 54.53 -74.27 -40.82
CA PRO A 13 53.69 -73.29 -41.49
C PRO A 13 52.39 -73.95 -41.94
N ASP A 14 51.47 -74.21 -41.01
CA ASP A 14 50.09 -74.63 -41.31
C ASP A 14 49.14 -74.07 -40.23
N ALA A 15 49.17 -72.75 -40.05
CA ALA A 15 48.27 -72.01 -39.15
C ALA A 15 47.00 -71.50 -39.83
N ASP A 16 46.66 -72.04 -41.00
CA ASP A 16 45.44 -71.74 -41.77
C ASP A 16 44.69 -73.05 -42.09
N ALA A 17 44.30 -73.80 -41.06
CA ALA A 17 43.42 -74.97 -41.23
C ALA A 17 42.71 -75.38 -39.92
N ILE A 18 42.12 -74.43 -39.18
CA ILE A 18 41.07 -74.74 -38.18
C ILE A 18 39.94 -73.70 -38.31
N GLU A 19 39.45 -73.50 -39.53
CA GLU A 19 38.09 -73.04 -39.76
C GLU A 19 37.31 -74.21 -40.36
N GLN A 20 36.10 -74.44 -39.86
CA GLN A 20 35.16 -75.51 -40.25
C GLN A 20 35.32 -76.83 -39.49
N GLU A 21 35.18 -76.80 -38.16
CA GLU A 21 34.55 -77.92 -37.47
C GLU A 21 33.04 -77.69 -37.40
N ALA A 22 32.34 -78.62 -38.06
CA ALA A 22 30.92 -78.62 -38.29
C ALA A 22 30.12 -78.61 -36.98
N ALA A 23 29.11 -77.73 -36.94
CA ALA A 23 27.94 -77.92 -36.11
C ALA A 23 27.24 -79.23 -36.50
N VAL A 24 27.62 -80.33 -35.85
CA VAL A 24 26.94 -81.62 -35.97
C VAL A 24 25.64 -81.54 -35.18
N GLY A 25 24.57 -81.07 -35.83
CA GLY A 25 23.20 -81.30 -35.40
C GLY A 25 22.81 -82.75 -35.70
N LEU A 26 22.16 -83.41 -34.74
CA LEU A 26 21.54 -84.72 -34.94
C LEU A 26 20.56 -84.65 -36.14
N PRO A 27 20.55 -85.63 -37.06
CA PRO A 27 19.62 -85.65 -38.18
C PRO A 27 18.17 -85.71 -37.66
N GLY A 28 17.40 -84.66 -37.96
CA GLY A 28 16.00 -84.50 -37.55
C GLY A 28 15.77 -83.57 -36.34
N GLY A 29 16.83 -83.02 -35.74
CA GLY A 29 16.72 -81.99 -34.70
C GLY A 29 16.60 -80.57 -35.26
N PRO A 30 16.16 -79.58 -34.45
CA PRO A 30 16.19 -78.18 -34.84
C PRO A 30 17.63 -77.74 -35.18
N PRO A 31 17.82 -76.77 -36.09
CA PRO A 31 19.14 -76.29 -36.51
C PRO A 31 19.95 -75.79 -35.30
N LEU A 32 21.23 -76.14 -35.24
CA LEU A 32 22.16 -75.63 -34.22
C LEU A 32 22.60 -74.21 -34.60
N LEU A 33 22.25 -73.26 -33.76
CA LEU A 33 22.63 -71.85 -33.92
C LEU A 33 23.63 -71.46 -32.83
N SER A 34 24.61 -70.63 -33.18
CA SER A 34 25.42 -69.93 -32.18
C SER A 34 24.55 -68.99 -31.35
N VAL A 35 25.01 -68.64 -30.15
CA VAL A 35 24.29 -67.70 -29.26
C VAL A 35 24.08 -66.34 -29.96
N SER A 36 25.05 -65.90 -30.77
CA SER A 36 24.96 -64.66 -31.55
C SER A 36 23.92 -64.74 -32.67
N GLU A 37 23.88 -65.85 -33.41
CA GLU A 37 22.87 -66.07 -34.47
C GLU A 37 21.47 -66.17 -33.89
N LEU A 38 21.30 -66.90 -32.79
CA LEU A 38 20.02 -67.00 -32.09
C LEU A 38 19.56 -65.63 -31.58
N THR A 39 20.45 -64.84 -30.98
CA THR A 39 20.13 -63.49 -30.49
C THR A 39 19.76 -62.54 -31.63
N ALA A 40 20.43 -62.65 -32.78
CA ALA A 40 20.10 -61.86 -33.97
C ALA A 40 18.70 -62.19 -34.51
N LEU A 41 18.34 -63.48 -34.56
CA LEU A 41 16.99 -63.90 -34.96
C LEU A 41 15.92 -63.42 -33.97
N VAL A 42 16.18 -63.53 -32.66
CA VAL A 42 15.26 -63.01 -31.63
C VAL A 42 15.09 -61.50 -31.78
N LYS A 43 16.17 -60.76 -32.01
CA LYS A 43 16.14 -59.31 -32.25
C LYS A 43 15.27 -58.97 -33.44
N GLU A 44 15.45 -59.64 -34.58
CA GLU A 44 14.67 -59.39 -35.80
C GLU A 44 13.16 -59.62 -35.59
N VAL A 45 12.80 -60.72 -34.93
CA VAL A 45 11.40 -61.04 -34.63
C VAL A 45 10.78 -60.03 -33.66
N VAL A 46 11.52 -59.64 -32.62
CA VAL A 46 11.03 -58.69 -31.60
C VAL A 46 10.90 -57.29 -32.19
N GLU A 47 11.89 -56.79 -32.92
CA GLU A 47 11.85 -55.46 -33.52
C GLU A 47 10.75 -55.34 -34.57
N THR A 48 10.55 -56.39 -35.39
CA THR A 48 9.51 -56.40 -36.42
C THR A 48 8.12 -56.55 -35.82
N GLY A 49 7.96 -57.46 -34.85
CA GLY A 49 6.67 -57.73 -34.21
C GLY A 49 6.19 -56.60 -33.29
N PHE A 50 7.12 -55.82 -32.74
CA PHE A 50 6.83 -54.80 -31.74
C PHE A 50 7.51 -53.46 -32.05
N ALA A 51 7.41 -53.03 -33.30
CA ALA A 51 7.94 -51.74 -33.76
C ALA A 51 7.27 -50.52 -33.07
N ASP A 52 6.01 -50.67 -32.63
CA ASP A 52 5.29 -49.67 -31.85
C ASP A 52 4.36 -50.33 -30.83
N VAL A 53 4.69 -50.21 -29.56
CA VAL A 53 3.93 -50.75 -28.43
C VAL A 53 3.74 -49.68 -27.36
N GLY A 54 2.58 -49.73 -26.70
CA GLY A 54 2.29 -48.95 -25.51
C GLY A 54 2.33 -49.83 -24.26
N VAL A 55 3.00 -49.37 -23.20
CA VAL A 55 3.04 -50.04 -21.89
C VAL A 55 2.66 -49.07 -20.80
N CYS A 56 1.97 -49.58 -19.77
CA CYS A 56 1.63 -48.87 -18.55
C CYS A 56 2.39 -49.49 -17.39
N GLY A 57 2.81 -48.67 -16.42
CA GLY A 57 3.43 -49.17 -15.21
C GLY A 57 4.10 -48.06 -14.39
N GLU A 58 4.70 -48.45 -13.28
CA GLU A 58 5.41 -47.55 -12.38
C GLU A 58 6.90 -47.47 -12.76
N ILE A 59 7.46 -46.26 -12.77
CA ILE A 59 8.90 -46.05 -12.95
C ILE A 59 9.66 -46.54 -11.72
N SER A 60 10.71 -47.31 -11.94
CA SER A 60 11.68 -47.71 -10.92
C SER A 60 13.11 -47.69 -11.50
N ASN A 61 14.12 -47.76 -10.63
CA ASN A 61 15.54 -47.78 -11.01
C ASN A 61 15.95 -46.65 -11.99
N LEU A 62 15.35 -45.47 -11.86
CA LEU A 62 15.65 -44.32 -12.70
C LEU A 62 17.11 -43.86 -12.57
N SER A 63 17.80 -43.73 -13.71
CA SER A 63 19.20 -43.31 -13.83
C SER A 63 19.39 -42.28 -14.94
N ARG A 64 20.17 -41.24 -14.67
CA ARG A 64 20.44 -40.11 -15.58
C ARG A 64 21.96 -39.87 -15.75
N PRO A 65 22.66 -40.65 -16.59
CA PRO A 65 24.08 -40.45 -16.86
C PRO A 65 24.39 -39.12 -17.57
N ARG A 66 25.68 -38.70 -17.54
CA ARG A 66 26.16 -37.45 -18.19
C ARG A 66 25.94 -37.39 -19.72
N SER A 67 25.63 -38.52 -20.37
CA SER A 67 25.29 -38.56 -21.80
C SER A 67 23.96 -37.87 -22.13
N GLY A 68 23.09 -37.67 -21.12
CA GLY A 68 21.76 -37.08 -21.29
C GLY A 68 20.69 -38.08 -21.73
N HIS A 69 21.00 -39.38 -21.75
CA HIS A 69 19.99 -40.44 -21.89
C HIS A 69 19.38 -40.75 -20.52
N VAL A 70 18.13 -41.21 -20.51
CA VAL A 70 17.43 -41.59 -19.28
C VAL A 70 17.11 -43.08 -19.36
N TYR A 71 17.60 -43.83 -18.37
CA TYR A 71 17.36 -45.27 -18.24
C TYR A 71 16.49 -45.50 -17.02
N PHE A 72 15.48 -46.35 -17.14
CA PHE A 72 14.58 -46.70 -16.05
C PHE A 72 13.93 -48.03 -16.32
N ASP A 73 13.36 -48.66 -15.29
CA ASP A 73 12.52 -49.83 -15.44
C ASP A 73 11.05 -49.39 -15.33
N ILE A 74 10.20 -49.91 -16.21
CA ILE A 74 8.74 -49.83 -16.08
C ILE A 74 8.30 -51.17 -15.49
N LYS A 75 7.68 -51.15 -14.31
CA LYS A 75 7.20 -52.35 -13.61
C LYS A 75 5.68 -52.33 -13.43
N ASP A 76 5.09 -53.52 -13.40
CA ASP A 76 3.75 -53.79 -12.91
C ASP A 76 3.82 -54.83 -11.78
N GLU A 77 2.71 -55.46 -11.40
CA GLU A 77 2.66 -56.45 -10.33
C GLU A 77 3.42 -57.76 -10.66
N GLY A 78 3.61 -58.09 -11.94
CA GLY A 78 4.12 -59.39 -12.38
C GLY A 78 5.42 -59.34 -13.20
N ALA A 79 5.77 -58.18 -13.76
CA ALA A 79 6.87 -58.03 -14.69
C ALA A 79 7.54 -56.64 -14.58
N ARG A 80 8.76 -56.57 -15.11
CA ARG A 80 9.47 -55.31 -15.35
C ARG A 80 10.13 -55.34 -16.72
N ILE A 81 10.21 -54.19 -17.36
CA ILE A 81 10.93 -54.00 -18.61
C ILE A 81 11.86 -52.81 -18.49
N ARG A 82 13.09 -52.96 -18.98
CA ARG A 82 14.02 -51.84 -19.08
C ARG A 82 13.60 -50.90 -20.20
N ALA A 83 13.55 -49.62 -19.92
CA ALA A 83 13.17 -48.56 -20.83
C ALA A 83 14.30 -47.55 -21.00
N VAL A 84 14.42 -47.01 -22.21
CA VAL A 84 15.42 -46.00 -22.57
C VAL A 84 14.75 -44.83 -23.26
N LEU A 85 14.98 -43.63 -22.72
CA LEU A 85 14.66 -42.35 -23.34
C LEU A 85 15.96 -41.73 -23.84
N TRP A 86 16.14 -41.70 -25.17
CA TRP A 86 17.28 -41.03 -25.79
C TRP A 86 17.24 -39.52 -25.56
N ARG A 87 18.41 -38.87 -25.62
CA ARG A 87 18.59 -37.47 -25.20
C ARG A 87 17.60 -36.50 -25.85
N ARG A 88 17.33 -36.69 -27.15
CA ARG A 88 16.41 -35.82 -27.91
C ARG A 88 14.96 -35.97 -27.45
N GLN A 89 14.54 -37.18 -27.09
CA GLN A 89 13.20 -37.50 -26.62
C GLN A 89 13.05 -37.09 -25.15
N ALA A 90 14.05 -37.38 -24.31
CA ALA A 90 14.07 -36.97 -22.91
C ALA A 90 13.93 -35.45 -22.75
N ALA A 91 14.61 -34.65 -23.58
CA ALA A 91 14.53 -33.19 -23.56
C ALA A 91 13.16 -32.62 -23.97
N ARG A 92 12.27 -33.44 -24.54
CA ARG A 92 10.91 -33.04 -24.93
C ARG A 92 9.86 -33.40 -23.88
N VAL A 93 10.23 -34.15 -22.85
CA VAL A 93 9.30 -34.49 -21.76
C VAL A 93 9.16 -33.24 -20.88
N PRO A 94 7.95 -32.70 -20.68
CA PRO A 94 7.77 -31.42 -19.99
C PRO A 94 7.85 -31.54 -18.46
N PHE A 95 7.91 -32.76 -17.91
CA PHE A 95 7.94 -33.06 -16.48
C PHE A 95 9.16 -33.91 -16.11
N ASP A 96 9.56 -33.85 -14.85
CA ASP A 96 10.65 -34.67 -14.32
C ASP A 96 10.14 -36.09 -14.04
N LEU A 97 10.81 -37.09 -14.60
CA LEU A 97 10.56 -38.50 -14.26
C LEU A 97 11.07 -38.79 -12.84
N GLU A 98 10.32 -39.55 -12.06
CA GLU A 98 10.67 -39.93 -10.69
C GLU A 98 10.33 -41.40 -10.45
N ASN A 99 11.08 -42.06 -9.55
CA ASN A 99 10.72 -43.41 -9.12
C ASN A 99 9.37 -43.35 -8.38
N GLY A 100 8.48 -44.30 -8.66
CA GLY A 100 7.12 -44.30 -8.13
C GLY A 100 6.08 -43.66 -9.05
N LEU A 101 6.49 -42.99 -10.13
CA LEU A 101 5.56 -42.35 -11.06
C LEU A 101 4.90 -43.38 -11.98
N ALA A 102 3.56 -43.46 -11.95
CA ALA A 102 2.78 -44.24 -12.90
C ALA A 102 2.76 -43.53 -14.27
N VAL A 103 3.13 -44.26 -15.33
CA VAL A 103 3.31 -43.72 -16.68
C VAL A 103 2.74 -44.65 -17.76
N ARG A 104 2.40 -44.02 -18.89
CA ARG A 104 2.11 -44.68 -20.16
C ARG A 104 3.22 -44.31 -21.13
N ALA A 105 3.94 -45.30 -21.65
CA ALA A 105 5.06 -45.12 -22.55
C ALA A 105 4.82 -45.83 -23.88
N TRP A 106 5.15 -45.17 -24.99
CA TRP A 106 5.05 -45.72 -26.34
C TRP A 106 6.43 -45.75 -27.00
N GLY A 107 6.75 -46.84 -27.68
CA GLY A 107 8.07 -47.07 -28.22
C GLY A 107 8.21 -48.37 -29.00
N GLY A 108 9.40 -48.63 -29.54
CA GLY A 108 9.73 -49.91 -30.15
C GLY A 108 10.51 -50.79 -29.18
N LEU A 109 10.27 -52.10 -29.19
CA LEU A 109 11.12 -53.06 -28.50
C LEU A 109 12.41 -53.27 -29.28
N ASP A 110 13.52 -53.29 -28.57
CA ASP A 110 14.87 -53.53 -29.08
C ASP A 110 15.53 -54.62 -28.22
N VAL A 111 16.44 -55.40 -28.79
CA VAL A 111 17.23 -56.40 -28.06
C VAL A 111 18.68 -55.94 -28.05
N TYR A 112 19.24 -55.75 -26.84
CA TYR A 112 20.63 -55.37 -26.64
C TYR A 112 21.55 -56.60 -26.85
N PRO A 113 22.27 -56.71 -27.98
CA PRO A 113 22.91 -57.97 -28.38
C PRO A 113 23.93 -58.53 -27.39
N PRO A 114 24.78 -57.71 -26.71
CA PRO A 114 25.77 -58.24 -25.77
C PRO A 114 25.19 -58.99 -24.57
N GLN A 115 23.93 -58.75 -24.20
CA GLN A 115 23.30 -59.36 -23.03
C GLN A 115 22.02 -60.13 -23.38
N GLY A 116 21.57 -60.10 -24.65
CA GLY A 116 20.32 -60.71 -25.08
C GLY A 116 19.07 -60.14 -24.38
N ALA A 117 19.19 -58.99 -23.72
CA ALA A 117 18.11 -58.39 -22.94
C ALA A 117 17.24 -57.50 -23.83
N TYR A 118 15.92 -57.67 -23.78
CA TYR A 118 14.98 -56.79 -24.47
C TYR A 118 14.73 -55.51 -23.66
N GLN A 119 14.56 -54.41 -24.37
CA GLN A 119 14.35 -53.08 -23.81
C GLN A 119 13.35 -52.29 -24.65
N LEU A 120 12.62 -51.38 -24.02
CA LEU A 120 11.72 -50.46 -24.70
C LEU A 120 12.45 -49.16 -25.04
N ILE A 121 12.56 -48.84 -26.32
CA ILE A 121 13.03 -47.54 -26.79
C ILE A 121 11.85 -46.57 -26.82
N VAL A 122 11.72 -45.79 -25.76
CA VAL A 122 10.58 -44.89 -25.54
C VAL A 122 10.68 -43.70 -26.48
N ARG A 123 9.63 -43.51 -27.28
CA ARG A 123 9.45 -42.36 -28.17
C ARG A 123 8.57 -41.29 -27.56
N LYS A 124 7.57 -41.69 -26.77
CA LYS A 124 6.63 -40.82 -26.07
C LYS A 124 6.32 -41.39 -24.69
N ILE A 125 6.21 -40.53 -23.68
CA ILE A 125 5.84 -40.91 -22.32
C ILE A 125 4.89 -39.87 -21.74
N GLU A 126 3.87 -40.33 -21.03
CA GLU A 126 2.89 -39.49 -20.34
C GLU A 126 2.63 -40.05 -18.93
N PRO A 127 2.28 -39.21 -17.94
CA PRO A 127 1.82 -39.71 -16.66
C PRO A 127 0.47 -40.42 -16.80
N GLU A 128 0.22 -41.38 -15.92
CA GLU A 128 -1.09 -42.02 -15.80
C GLU A 128 -1.99 -41.19 -14.88
N GLY A 129 -3.21 -40.89 -15.33
CA GLY A 129 -4.23 -40.16 -14.55
C GLY A 129 -4.04 -38.64 -14.38
N ILE A 130 -2.85 -38.10 -14.68
CA ILE A 130 -2.56 -36.65 -14.63
C ILE A 130 -1.95 -36.21 -15.97
N GLY A 131 -2.35 -35.05 -16.48
CA GLY A 131 -1.77 -34.47 -17.70
C GLY A 131 -0.28 -34.13 -17.53
N PRO A 132 0.58 -34.33 -18.55
CA PRO A 132 2.01 -33.98 -18.49
C PRO A 132 2.32 -32.56 -18.00
N LEU A 133 1.55 -31.57 -18.49
CA LEU A 133 1.70 -30.17 -18.12
C LEU A 133 1.26 -29.89 -16.68
N GLU A 134 0.22 -30.56 -16.20
CA GLU A 134 -0.24 -30.45 -14.80
C GLU A 134 0.82 -30.98 -13.83
N LEU A 135 1.46 -32.12 -14.15
CA LEU A 135 2.56 -32.64 -13.34
C LEU A 135 3.77 -31.68 -13.33
N ALA A 136 4.14 -31.17 -14.50
CA ALA A 136 5.23 -30.19 -14.64
C ALA A 136 4.96 -28.92 -13.83
N PHE A 137 3.71 -28.42 -13.86
CA PHE A 137 3.29 -27.26 -13.09
C PHE A 137 3.46 -27.49 -11.59
N ARG A 138 3.01 -28.65 -11.08
CA ARG A 138 3.13 -29.01 -9.66
C ARG A 138 4.60 -29.12 -9.23
N GLN A 139 5.41 -29.85 -9.99
CA GLN A 139 6.84 -30.02 -9.70
C GLN A 139 7.57 -28.67 -9.65
N LEU A 140 7.29 -27.78 -10.60
CA LEU A 140 7.91 -26.45 -10.60
C LEU A 140 7.38 -25.57 -9.46
N CYS A 141 6.07 -25.62 -9.17
CA CYS A 141 5.51 -24.93 -8.01
C CYS A 141 6.20 -25.36 -6.70
N ASP A 142 6.40 -26.66 -6.49
CA ASP A 142 7.03 -27.15 -5.27
C ASP A 142 8.49 -26.71 -5.16
N ARG A 143 9.23 -26.74 -6.27
CA ARG A 143 10.62 -26.23 -6.33
C ARG A 143 10.69 -24.74 -5.99
N LEU A 144 9.89 -23.90 -6.65
CA LEU A 144 9.90 -22.45 -6.43
C LEU A 144 9.36 -22.05 -5.04
N ARG A 145 8.42 -22.84 -4.50
CA ARG A 145 7.93 -22.69 -3.13
C ARG A 145 9.03 -22.98 -2.12
N ALA A 146 9.82 -24.04 -2.32
CA ALA A 146 10.96 -24.38 -1.47
C ALA A 146 12.06 -23.29 -1.51
N GLU A 147 12.26 -22.66 -2.67
CA GLU A 147 13.14 -21.48 -2.84
C GLU A 147 12.55 -20.19 -2.22
N GLY A 148 11.29 -20.20 -1.79
CA GLY A 148 10.63 -19.06 -1.13
C GLY A 148 10.12 -17.99 -2.09
N LEU A 149 10.02 -18.26 -3.40
CA LEU A 149 9.60 -17.25 -4.38
C LEU A 149 8.17 -16.76 -4.17
N PHE A 150 7.30 -17.60 -3.59
CA PHE A 150 5.89 -17.29 -3.31
C PHE A 150 5.65 -16.63 -1.93
N ASN A 151 6.72 -16.31 -1.17
CA ASN A 151 6.56 -15.74 0.16
C ASN A 151 5.84 -14.37 0.10
N PRO A 152 4.72 -14.18 0.82
CA PRO A 152 4.00 -12.90 0.87
C PRO A 152 4.87 -11.70 1.24
N ALA A 153 5.92 -11.90 2.06
CA ALA A 153 6.85 -10.83 2.46
C ALA A 153 7.65 -10.23 1.29
N ARG A 154 7.72 -10.91 0.15
CA ARG A 154 8.37 -10.41 -1.08
C ARG A 154 7.46 -9.48 -1.87
N LYS A 155 6.14 -9.58 -1.68
CA LYS A 155 5.16 -8.85 -2.48
C LYS A 155 5.17 -7.37 -2.12
N ARG A 156 5.38 -6.54 -3.13
CA ARG A 156 5.42 -5.07 -3.04
C ARG A 156 4.00 -4.51 -3.06
N PRO A 157 3.70 -3.46 -2.28
CA PRO A 157 2.41 -2.79 -2.37
C PRO A 157 2.27 -2.07 -3.71
N LEU A 158 1.06 -2.09 -4.28
CA LEU A 158 0.77 -1.36 -5.51
C LEU A 158 0.74 0.15 -5.25
N PRO A 159 1.29 0.98 -6.17
CA PRO A 159 1.19 2.43 -6.06
C PRO A 159 -0.29 2.86 -6.17
N PRO A 160 -0.79 3.74 -5.28
CA PRO A 160 -2.19 4.15 -5.30
C PRO A 160 -2.57 5.02 -6.50
N TYR A 161 -1.59 5.75 -7.05
CA TYR A 161 -1.77 6.67 -8.19
C TYR A 161 -0.59 6.50 -9.15
N PRO A 162 -0.52 5.39 -9.91
CA PRO A 162 0.57 5.19 -10.87
C PRO A 162 0.52 6.28 -11.94
N ALA A 163 1.67 6.89 -12.21
CA ALA A 163 1.84 7.86 -13.28
C ALA A 163 2.30 7.18 -14.56
N ARG A 164 3.11 6.11 -14.48
CA ARG A 164 3.58 5.37 -15.66
C ARG A 164 3.51 3.87 -15.45
N ILE A 165 2.85 3.17 -16.38
CA ILE A 165 2.64 1.73 -16.33
C ILE A 165 3.21 1.10 -17.60
N VAL A 166 4.04 0.07 -17.45
CA VAL A 166 4.51 -0.75 -18.57
C VAL A 166 3.62 -1.98 -18.73
N VAL A 167 3.01 -2.13 -19.89
CA VAL A 167 2.21 -3.30 -20.26
C VAL A 167 3.07 -4.28 -21.05
N VAL A 168 3.31 -5.46 -20.49
CA VAL A 168 3.97 -6.58 -21.17
C VAL A 168 2.88 -7.45 -21.79
N SER A 169 2.75 -7.40 -23.10
CA SER A 169 1.78 -8.21 -23.85
C SER A 169 2.12 -8.26 -25.34
N SER A 170 1.36 -9.04 -26.11
CA SER A 170 1.41 -8.96 -27.57
C SER A 170 0.79 -7.63 -28.05
N PRO A 171 1.45 -6.90 -28.95
CA PRO A 171 1.02 -5.56 -29.37
C PRO A 171 -0.31 -5.55 -30.15
N THR A 172 -0.73 -6.70 -30.69
CA THR A 172 -1.97 -6.84 -31.48
C THR A 172 -3.08 -7.61 -30.76
N GLY A 173 -2.83 -8.04 -29.52
CA GLY A 173 -3.76 -8.86 -28.74
C GLY A 173 -5.06 -8.15 -28.33
N ALA A 174 -6.07 -8.93 -27.94
CA ALA A 174 -7.25 -8.38 -27.26
C ALA A 174 -6.88 -7.85 -25.86
N ALA A 175 -6.04 -8.60 -25.13
CA ALA A 175 -5.61 -8.24 -23.78
C ALA A 175 -4.99 -6.83 -23.66
N VAL A 176 -4.11 -6.44 -24.59
CA VAL A 176 -3.54 -5.08 -24.58
C VAL A 176 -4.61 -4.03 -24.85
N ARG A 177 -5.57 -4.29 -25.74
CA ARG A 177 -6.70 -3.37 -26.02
C ARG A 177 -7.62 -3.24 -24.81
N ASP A 178 -7.87 -4.33 -24.11
CA ASP A 178 -8.66 -4.32 -22.88
C ASP A 178 -8.00 -3.46 -21.80
N VAL A 179 -6.69 -3.65 -21.58
CA VAL A 179 -5.91 -2.85 -20.63
C VAL A 179 -5.94 -1.37 -21.02
N LEU A 180 -5.67 -1.04 -22.29
CA LEU A 180 -5.71 0.34 -22.79
C LEU A 180 -7.10 0.98 -22.58
N THR A 181 -8.17 0.23 -22.85
CA THR A 181 -9.55 0.71 -22.71
C THR A 181 -9.91 0.96 -21.25
N VAL A 182 -9.59 0.01 -20.36
CA VAL A 182 -9.87 0.13 -18.93
C VAL A 182 -9.10 1.28 -18.32
N VAL A 183 -7.78 1.33 -18.52
CA VAL A 183 -6.94 2.40 -17.94
C VAL A 183 -7.31 3.75 -18.54
N GLY A 184 -7.49 3.85 -19.86
CA GLY A 184 -7.87 5.11 -20.52
C GLY A 184 -9.22 5.65 -20.04
N ARG A 185 -10.17 4.77 -19.72
CA ARG A 185 -11.47 5.16 -19.16
C ARG A 185 -11.39 5.52 -17.67
N ARG A 186 -10.67 4.73 -16.88
CA ARG A 186 -10.71 4.77 -15.42
C ARG A 186 -9.68 5.70 -14.81
N TRP A 187 -8.49 5.79 -15.40
CA TRP A 187 -7.38 6.62 -14.94
C TRP A 187 -6.56 7.19 -16.11
N PRO A 188 -7.11 8.16 -16.88
CA PRO A 188 -6.45 8.75 -18.05
C PRO A 188 -5.18 9.56 -17.72
N ALA A 189 -4.88 9.78 -16.43
CA ALA A 189 -3.67 10.46 -15.99
C ALA A 189 -2.40 9.58 -16.07
N ALA A 190 -2.55 8.26 -16.22
CA ALA A 190 -1.41 7.37 -16.39
C ALA A 190 -0.90 7.33 -17.83
N GLU A 191 0.41 7.38 -17.99
CA GLU A 191 1.12 7.08 -19.23
C GLU A 191 1.29 5.56 -19.37
N LEU A 192 0.85 5.00 -20.50
CA LEU A 192 0.98 3.58 -20.81
C LEU A 192 2.11 3.35 -21.82
N LEU A 193 3.08 2.55 -21.44
CA LEU A 193 4.16 2.08 -22.32
C LEU A 193 3.94 0.60 -22.63
N ILE A 194 4.08 0.20 -23.89
CA ILE A 194 3.95 -1.21 -24.29
C ILE A 194 5.34 -1.80 -24.47
N ALA A 195 5.65 -2.85 -23.71
CA ALA A 195 6.81 -3.70 -23.92
C ALA A 195 6.34 -4.94 -24.72
N PRO A 196 6.50 -4.95 -26.05
CA PRO A 196 5.96 -6.02 -26.88
C PRO A 196 6.69 -7.34 -26.61
N ALA A 197 5.93 -8.40 -26.35
CA ALA A 197 6.44 -9.75 -26.19
C ALA A 197 5.47 -10.77 -26.80
N LYS A 198 6.00 -11.88 -27.32
CA LYS A 198 5.19 -13.08 -27.50
C LYS A 198 4.68 -13.55 -26.15
N VAL A 199 3.42 -13.97 -26.14
CA VAL A 199 2.67 -14.36 -24.94
C VAL A 199 2.13 -15.78 -25.05
N GLN A 200 2.54 -16.52 -26.08
CA GLN A 200 2.24 -17.93 -26.29
C GLN A 200 3.24 -18.51 -27.31
N GLY A 201 3.39 -19.83 -27.28
CA GLY A 201 4.26 -20.56 -28.21
C GLY A 201 5.74 -20.51 -27.85
N GLN A 202 6.56 -21.13 -28.69
CA GLN A 202 7.99 -21.30 -28.43
C GLN A 202 8.73 -19.96 -28.36
N GLY A 203 9.55 -19.78 -27.32
CA GLY A 203 10.32 -18.55 -27.09
C GLY A 203 9.56 -17.43 -26.38
N ALA A 204 8.28 -17.64 -26.04
CA ALA A 204 7.47 -16.61 -25.40
C ALA A 204 7.91 -16.31 -23.96
N ALA A 205 8.32 -17.34 -23.20
CA ALA A 205 8.77 -17.15 -21.82
C ALA A 205 10.02 -16.27 -21.73
N GLU A 206 10.98 -16.47 -22.63
CA GLU A 206 12.20 -15.66 -22.71
C GLU A 206 11.90 -14.22 -23.15
N GLU A 207 10.99 -14.02 -24.11
CA GLU A 207 10.55 -12.68 -24.52
C GLU A 207 9.81 -11.94 -23.39
N ILE A 208 8.95 -12.62 -22.63
CA ILE A 208 8.27 -12.05 -21.45
C ILE A 208 9.31 -11.63 -20.40
N ALA A 209 10.25 -12.53 -20.07
CA ALA A 209 11.31 -12.23 -19.10
C ALA A 209 12.18 -11.05 -19.55
N ALA A 210 12.53 -10.99 -20.83
CA ALA A 210 13.28 -9.88 -21.41
C ALA A 210 12.48 -8.56 -21.37
N ALA A 211 11.17 -8.59 -21.59
CA ALA A 211 10.30 -7.43 -21.52
C ALA A 211 10.15 -6.90 -20.09
N ILE A 212 10.03 -7.77 -19.08
CA ILE A 212 10.06 -7.39 -17.66
C ILE A 212 11.41 -6.76 -17.30
N ALA A 213 12.52 -7.36 -17.74
CA ALA A 213 13.85 -6.80 -17.52
C ALA A 213 14.03 -5.44 -18.23
N LEU A 214 13.44 -5.26 -19.41
CA LEU A 214 13.43 -3.98 -20.11
C LEU A 214 12.64 -2.92 -19.35
N ALA A 215 11.47 -3.27 -18.81
CA ALA A 215 10.63 -2.37 -18.03
C ALA A 215 11.39 -1.81 -16.81
N ASN A 216 12.13 -2.66 -16.11
CA ASN A 216 12.99 -2.26 -14.98
C ASN A 216 14.13 -1.30 -15.35
N ARG A 217 14.51 -1.21 -16.63
CA ARG A 217 15.52 -0.24 -17.10
C ARG A 217 14.93 1.11 -17.51
N VAL A 218 13.61 1.20 -17.65
CA VAL A 218 12.95 2.45 -18.04
C VAL A 218 12.73 3.29 -16.78
N SER A 219 13.24 4.52 -16.79
CA SER A 219 13.13 5.43 -15.65
C SER A 219 11.69 5.86 -15.40
N GLY A 220 11.30 5.90 -14.12
CA GLY A 220 10.02 6.46 -13.67
C GLY A 220 8.81 5.58 -13.99
N VAL A 221 8.99 4.27 -14.14
CA VAL A 221 7.88 3.31 -14.21
C VAL A 221 7.46 2.91 -12.80
N ASP A 222 6.17 3.03 -12.50
CA ASP A 222 5.62 2.75 -11.17
C ASP A 222 5.06 1.32 -11.06
N LEU A 223 4.64 0.74 -12.18
CA LEU A 223 3.96 -0.55 -12.23
C LEU A 223 4.23 -1.29 -13.55
N ILE A 224 4.39 -2.62 -13.48
CA ILE A 224 4.40 -3.51 -14.65
C ILE A 224 3.10 -4.31 -14.65
N LEU A 225 2.41 -4.34 -15.79
CA LEU A 225 1.20 -5.14 -16.01
C LEU A 225 1.51 -6.21 -17.06
N LEU A 226 1.59 -7.47 -16.64
CA LEU A 226 1.75 -8.62 -17.51
C LEU A 226 0.38 -9.18 -17.89
N ALA A 227 -0.01 -9.07 -19.16
CA ALA A 227 -1.36 -9.44 -19.59
C ALA A 227 -1.40 -10.39 -20.78
N ARG A 228 -2.31 -11.36 -20.69
CA ARG A 228 -2.68 -12.28 -21.77
C ARG A 228 -4.15 -12.67 -21.60
N GLY A 229 -4.89 -12.73 -22.71
CA GLY A 229 -6.28 -13.19 -22.69
C GLY A 229 -6.40 -14.68 -22.36
N GLY A 230 -7.60 -15.21 -22.43
CA GLY A 230 -7.85 -16.66 -22.32
C GLY A 230 -7.10 -17.49 -23.36
N GLY A 231 -6.95 -18.77 -23.06
CA GLY A 231 -6.34 -19.77 -23.92
C GLY A 231 -6.40 -21.15 -23.27
N SER A 232 -5.95 -22.19 -23.98
CA SER A 232 -5.75 -23.48 -23.35
C SER A 232 -4.56 -23.43 -22.38
N LEU A 233 -4.37 -24.48 -21.56
CA LEU A 233 -3.20 -24.59 -20.69
C LEU A 233 -1.88 -24.49 -21.47
N GLU A 234 -1.86 -25.03 -22.70
CA GLU A 234 -0.73 -24.95 -23.63
C GLU A 234 -0.45 -23.52 -24.08
N ASP A 235 -1.50 -22.73 -24.38
CA ASP A 235 -1.34 -21.33 -24.78
C ASP A 235 -0.80 -20.46 -23.64
N LEU A 236 -1.17 -20.79 -22.40
CA LEU A 236 -0.75 -20.08 -21.20
C LEU A 236 0.55 -20.63 -20.59
N TRP A 237 1.14 -21.67 -21.19
CA TRP A 237 2.28 -22.37 -20.59
C TRP A 237 3.51 -21.48 -20.38
N ALA A 238 3.72 -20.48 -21.24
CA ALA A 238 4.83 -19.54 -21.12
C ALA A 238 4.87 -18.81 -19.76
N PHE A 239 3.71 -18.63 -19.11
CA PHE A 239 3.59 -18.01 -17.78
C PHE A 239 3.88 -18.98 -16.62
N ASN A 240 4.02 -20.27 -16.93
CA ASN A 240 4.39 -21.34 -16.01
C ASN A 240 5.86 -21.72 -16.13
N GLU A 241 6.69 -20.96 -16.86
CA GLU A 241 8.11 -21.25 -16.99
C GLU A 241 8.94 -20.57 -15.89
N ASP A 242 10.01 -21.26 -15.46
CA ASP A 242 10.92 -20.83 -14.40
C ASP A 242 11.53 -19.45 -14.69
N VAL A 243 11.88 -19.17 -15.96
CA VAL A 243 12.47 -17.88 -16.37
C VAL A 243 11.53 -16.69 -16.12
N VAL A 244 10.22 -16.86 -16.34
CA VAL A 244 9.22 -15.80 -16.09
C VAL A 244 9.02 -15.62 -14.60
N ALA A 245 8.90 -16.71 -13.85
CA ALA A 245 8.80 -16.66 -12.40
C ALA A 245 9.99 -15.91 -11.78
N ARG A 246 11.22 -16.20 -12.21
CA ARG A 246 12.42 -15.51 -11.74
C ARG A 246 12.48 -14.05 -12.17
N ALA A 247 12.07 -13.73 -13.40
CA ALA A 247 12.00 -12.36 -13.88
C ALA A 247 11.06 -11.50 -13.02
N ILE A 248 9.84 -11.98 -12.75
CA ILE A 248 8.87 -11.31 -11.86
C ILE A 248 9.46 -11.16 -10.46
N ALA A 249 9.99 -12.25 -9.90
CA ALA A 249 10.60 -12.27 -8.58
C ALA A 249 11.77 -11.28 -8.42
N SER A 250 12.52 -11.01 -9.49
CA SER A 250 13.67 -10.10 -9.49
C SER A 250 13.31 -8.65 -9.79
N SER A 251 12.06 -8.36 -10.17
CA SER A 251 11.62 -7.03 -10.56
C SER A 251 11.71 -6.04 -9.39
N GLU A 252 12.23 -4.84 -9.67
CA GLU A 252 12.25 -3.70 -8.74
C GLU A 252 10.94 -2.90 -8.79
N ILE A 253 10.20 -3.03 -9.88
CA ILE A 253 8.88 -2.43 -10.05
C ILE A 253 7.82 -3.48 -9.70
N PRO A 254 6.75 -3.12 -8.96
CA PRO A 254 5.67 -4.06 -8.69
C PRO A 254 5.06 -4.61 -9.98
N VAL A 255 4.78 -5.91 -9.99
CA VAL A 255 4.21 -6.62 -11.14
C VAL A 255 2.81 -7.10 -10.79
N ILE A 256 1.83 -6.72 -11.61
CA ILE A 256 0.49 -7.28 -11.61
C ILE A 256 0.31 -8.18 -12.82
N THR A 257 -0.26 -9.36 -12.60
CA THR A 257 -0.61 -10.29 -13.68
C THR A 257 -2.10 -10.21 -14.00
N GLY A 258 -2.43 -10.35 -15.28
CA GLY A 258 -3.79 -10.48 -15.80
C GLY A 258 -3.79 -11.50 -16.93
N VAL A 259 -3.57 -12.76 -16.58
CA VAL A 259 -3.40 -13.87 -17.52
C VAL A 259 -4.64 -14.78 -17.44
N GLY A 260 -5.26 -15.03 -18.59
CA GLY A 260 -6.39 -15.96 -18.67
C GLY A 260 -7.66 -15.45 -17.98
N HIS A 261 -8.39 -16.37 -17.36
CA HIS A 261 -9.59 -16.13 -16.56
C HIS A 261 -9.38 -16.49 -15.09
N GLU A 262 -10.44 -16.34 -14.29
CA GLU A 262 -10.40 -16.54 -12.85
C GLU A 262 -9.88 -17.93 -12.43
N THR A 263 -10.18 -18.97 -13.21
CA THR A 263 -9.74 -20.37 -12.98
C THR A 263 -8.28 -20.64 -13.37
N ASP A 264 -7.70 -19.80 -14.23
CA ASP A 264 -6.42 -20.07 -14.89
C ASP A 264 -5.28 -19.52 -14.04
N THR A 265 -4.98 -20.17 -12.91
CA THR A 265 -3.88 -19.72 -12.04
C THR A 265 -2.55 -20.21 -12.58
N THR A 266 -1.65 -19.28 -12.89
CA THR A 266 -0.31 -19.54 -13.40
C THR A 266 0.76 -19.36 -12.33
N ILE A 267 1.97 -19.86 -12.56
CA ILE A 267 3.11 -19.62 -11.67
C ILE A 267 3.45 -18.13 -11.62
N ALA A 268 3.35 -17.42 -12.75
CA ALA A 268 3.47 -15.97 -12.79
C ALA A 268 2.55 -15.28 -11.77
N ASP A 269 1.28 -15.73 -11.66
CA ASP A 269 0.33 -15.17 -10.68
C ASP A 269 0.74 -15.41 -9.23
N LEU A 270 1.34 -16.58 -8.95
CA LEU A 270 1.79 -16.93 -7.60
C LEU A 270 2.96 -16.04 -7.16
N VAL A 271 3.88 -15.74 -8.08
CA VAL A 271 5.06 -14.90 -7.81
C VAL A 271 4.73 -13.41 -7.83
N ALA A 272 3.79 -12.97 -8.67
CA ALA A 272 3.44 -11.57 -8.83
C ALA A 272 2.96 -10.91 -7.52
N ASP A 273 3.14 -9.59 -7.46
CA ASP A 273 2.75 -8.79 -6.30
C ASP A 273 1.22 -8.75 -6.17
N CYS A 274 0.52 -8.77 -7.31
CA CYS A 274 -0.92 -8.82 -7.38
C CYS A 274 -1.39 -9.68 -8.56
N ARG A 275 -2.50 -10.40 -8.39
CA ARG A 275 -3.18 -11.17 -9.43
C ARG A 275 -4.52 -10.53 -9.76
N GLY A 276 -4.68 -10.10 -11.00
CA GLY A 276 -5.96 -9.79 -11.61
C GLY A 276 -6.58 -11.04 -12.26
N PRO A 277 -7.91 -11.25 -12.15
CA PRO A 277 -8.58 -12.43 -12.69
C PRO A 277 -8.65 -12.48 -14.22
N THR A 278 -8.46 -11.34 -14.89
CA THR A 278 -8.45 -11.18 -16.35
C THR A 278 -7.53 -10.00 -16.70
N PRO A 279 -7.15 -9.78 -17.98
CA PRO A 279 -6.46 -8.55 -18.39
C PRO A 279 -7.18 -7.27 -17.94
N SER A 280 -8.49 -7.19 -18.12
CA SER A 280 -9.31 -6.06 -17.67
C SER A 280 -9.33 -5.94 -16.14
N GLY A 281 -9.47 -7.05 -15.42
CA GLY A 281 -9.46 -7.07 -13.96
C GLY A 281 -8.11 -6.63 -13.37
N ALA A 282 -7.00 -7.04 -14.00
CA ALA A 282 -5.67 -6.55 -13.66
C ALA A 282 -5.54 -5.05 -13.92
N ALA A 283 -6.02 -4.56 -15.07
CA ALA A 283 -6.04 -3.12 -15.37
C ALA A 283 -6.89 -2.34 -14.36
N GLU A 284 -8.01 -2.90 -13.90
CA GLU A 284 -8.85 -2.31 -12.86
C GLU A 284 -8.18 -2.27 -11.49
N GLN A 285 -7.41 -3.28 -11.12
CA GLN A 285 -6.66 -3.28 -9.86
C GLN A 285 -5.42 -2.39 -9.92
N ALA A 286 -4.85 -2.21 -11.12
CA ALA A 286 -3.67 -1.41 -11.36
C ALA A 286 -3.90 0.10 -11.12
N VAL A 287 -5.12 0.61 -11.33
CA VAL A 287 -5.37 2.06 -11.32
C VAL A 287 -6.62 2.44 -10.50
N PRO A 288 -6.63 3.64 -9.87
CA PRO A 288 -7.81 4.13 -9.16
C PRO A 288 -8.89 4.62 -10.13
N ASP A 289 -10.10 4.89 -9.62
CA ASP A 289 -11.16 5.56 -10.40
C ASP A 289 -11.02 7.09 -10.34
N ALA A 290 -10.76 7.71 -11.48
CA ALA A 290 -10.64 9.17 -11.61
C ALA A 290 -11.89 9.91 -11.11
N ARG A 291 -13.09 9.36 -11.30
CA ARG A 291 -14.33 9.99 -10.84
C ARG A 291 -14.43 9.98 -9.32
N GLU A 292 -14.01 8.90 -8.69
CA GLU A 292 -13.97 8.79 -7.23
C GLU A 292 -12.95 9.78 -6.64
N VAL A 293 -11.76 9.85 -7.23
CA VAL A 293 -10.69 10.77 -6.82
C VAL A 293 -11.16 12.23 -6.95
N LEU A 294 -11.75 12.60 -8.10
CA LEU A 294 -12.29 13.95 -8.32
C LEU A 294 -13.42 14.27 -7.33
N SER A 295 -14.37 13.37 -7.14
CA SER A 295 -15.47 13.56 -6.19
C SER A 295 -14.96 13.76 -4.75
N ARG A 296 -13.91 13.04 -4.37
CA ARG A 296 -13.26 13.20 -3.06
C ARG A 296 -12.56 14.55 -2.93
N LEU A 297 -11.87 15.00 -3.98
CA LEU A 297 -11.25 16.33 -4.02
C LEU A 297 -12.29 17.44 -3.89
N ASP A 298 -13.41 17.35 -4.63
CA ASP A 298 -14.51 18.32 -4.57
C ASP A 298 -15.16 18.37 -3.20
N ALA A 299 -15.35 17.22 -2.55
CA ALA A 299 -15.88 17.14 -1.20
C ALA A 299 -14.95 17.82 -0.18
N ILE A 300 -13.63 17.60 -0.30
CA ILE A 300 -12.62 18.24 0.55
C ILE A 300 -12.61 19.75 0.32
N ALA A 301 -12.60 20.19 -0.94
CA ALA A 301 -12.63 21.60 -1.31
C ALA A 301 -13.89 22.31 -0.77
N SER A 302 -15.06 21.68 -0.93
CA SER A 302 -16.34 22.20 -0.42
C SER A 302 -16.34 22.32 1.10
N ARG A 303 -15.82 21.31 1.81
CA ARG A 303 -15.71 21.35 3.28
C ARG A 303 -14.76 22.45 3.75
N MET A 304 -13.62 22.60 3.06
CA MET A 304 -12.65 23.65 3.35
C MET A 304 -13.26 25.04 3.14
N ALA A 305 -13.96 25.26 2.02
CA ALA A 305 -14.62 26.53 1.73
C ALA A 305 -15.65 26.89 2.82
N ARG A 306 -16.51 25.94 3.22
CA ARG A 306 -17.49 26.17 4.31
C ARG A 306 -16.82 26.50 5.63
N ALA A 307 -15.75 25.78 5.98
CA ALA A 307 -15.00 26.04 7.21
C ALA A 307 -14.35 27.43 7.22
N LEU A 308 -13.79 27.86 6.10
CA LEU A 308 -13.21 29.20 5.95
C LEU A 308 -14.28 30.29 6.03
N THR A 309 -15.41 30.12 5.37
CA THR A 309 -16.53 31.08 5.45
C THR A 309 -17.07 31.19 6.87
N SER A 310 -17.31 30.07 7.56
CA SER A 310 -17.76 30.07 8.96
C SER A 310 -16.77 30.80 9.86
N ARG A 311 -15.46 30.53 9.71
CA ARG A 311 -14.43 31.23 10.49
C ARG A 311 -14.39 32.72 10.20
N ALA A 312 -14.61 33.14 8.96
CA ALA A 312 -14.66 34.56 8.60
C ALA A 312 -15.87 35.26 9.24
N VAL A 313 -17.05 34.63 9.21
CA VAL A 313 -18.26 35.14 9.86
C VAL A 313 -18.07 35.23 11.38
N ASP A 314 -17.56 34.17 12.02
CA ASP A 314 -17.32 34.18 13.47
C ASP A 314 -16.30 35.25 13.87
N ALA A 315 -15.23 35.42 13.10
CA ALA A 315 -14.24 36.47 13.33
C ALA A 315 -14.86 37.86 13.18
N ARG A 316 -15.71 38.07 12.17
CA ARG A 316 -16.41 39.34 11.95
C ARG A 316 -17.33 39.67 13.13
N SER A 317 -18.18 38.73 13.55
CA SER A 317 -19.08 38.93 14.68
C SER A 317 -18.33 39.17 15.99
N ARG A 318 -17.16 38.54 16.20
CA ARG A 318 -16.30 38.82 17.36
C ARG A 318 -15.75 40.24 17.35
N VAL A 319 -15.33 40.74 16.18
CA VAL A 319 -14.83 42.12 16.03
C VAL A 319 -15.96 43.11 16.30
N GLU A 320 -17.15 42.90 15.74
CA GLU A 320 -18.32 43.75 15.96
C GLU A 320 -18.72 43.77 17.44
N ALA A 321 -18.83 42.61 18.09
CA ALA A 321 -19.14 42.53 19.51
C ALA A 321 -18.04 43.13 20.42
N LEU A 322 -16.78 43.17 19.99
CA LEU A 322 -15.71 43.87 20.69
C LEU A 322 -15.82 45.38 20.50
N ALA A 323 -16.16 45.85 19.30
CA ALA A 323 -16.38 47.25 18.99
C ALA A 323 -17.55 47.83 19.81
N ASP A 324 -18.70 47.15 19.83
CA ASP A 324 -19.88 47.58 20.61
C ASP A 324 -19.58 47.66 22.11
N ARG A 325 -18.84 46.68 22.64
CA ARG A 325 -18.40 46.68 24.05
C ARG A 325 -17.43 47.82 24.34
N ALA A 326 -16.53 48.14 23.42
CA ALA A 326 -15.60 49.25 23.56
C ALA A 326 -16.34 50.60 23.55
N GLU A 327 -17.31 50.78 22.65
CA GLU A 327 -18.15 51.97 22.58
C GLU A 327 -18.94 52.17 23.88
N LEU A 328 -19.62 51.13 24.36
CA LEU A 328 -20.38 51.19 25.62
C LEU A 328 -19.47 51.49 26.83
N ALA A 329 -18.27 50.90 26.85
CA ALA A 329 -17.28 51.17 27.90
C ALA A 329 -16.80 52.62 27.86
N LEU A 330 -16.55 53.17 26.66
CA LEU A 330 -16.16 54.55 26.46
C LEU A 330 -17.25 55.53 26.91
N THR A 331 -18.50 55.30 26.49
CA THR A 331 -19.65 56.13 26.90
C THR A 331 -19.79 56.15 28.42
N ARG A 332 -19.79 54.97 29.06
CA ARG A 332 -19.84 54.87 30.54
C ARG A 332 -18.67 55.58 31.22
N LEU A 333 -17.47 55.51 30.64
CA LEU A 333 -16.31 56.21 31.18
C LEU A 333 -16.51 57.72 31.09
N LEU A 334 -16.96 58.24 29.94
CA LEU A 334 -17.22 59.66 29.73
C LEU A 334 -18.32 60.17 30.67
N ASP A 335 -19.41 59.44 30.83
CA ASP A 335 -20.51 59.82 31.73
C ASP A 335 -20.03 59.88 33.18
N ARG A 336 -19.30 58.88 33.67
CA ARG A 336 -18.68 58.93 35.01
C ARG A 336 -17.73 60.12 35.19
N ARG A 337 -17.01 60.50 34.14
CA ARG A 337 -16.11 61.67 34.17
C ARG A 337 -16.91 62.97 34.21
N ARG A 338 -18.01 63.06 33.46
CA ARG A 338 -18.95 64.20 33.49
C ARG A 338 -19.59 64.34 34.87
N ASP A 339 -20.12 63.26 35.44
CA ASP A 339 -20.74 63.26 36.76
C ASP A 339 -19.74 63.69 37.84
N ARG A 340 -18.50 63.20 37.77
CA ARG A 340 -17.43 63.59 38.69
C ARG A 340 -17.07 65.07 38.55
N LEU A 341 -16.97 65.59 37.32
CA LEU A 341 -16.73 67.00 37.08
C LEU A 341 -17.88 67.87 37.62
N ALA A 342 -19.13 67.47 37.38
CA ALA A 342 -20.30 68.17 37.90
C ALA A 342 -20.33 68.18 39.44
N ALA A 343 -20.02 67.05 40.09
CA ALA A 343 -19.92 66.96 41.54
C ALA A 343 -18.81 67.87 42.11
N LEU A 344 -17.62 67.88 41.49
CA LEU A 344 -16.52 68.75 41.89
C LEU A 344 -16.87 70.23 41.70
N ALA A 345 -17.55 70.59 40.60
CA ALA A 345 -18.02 71.95 40.38
C ALA A 345 -19.05 72.38 41.45
N ALA A 346 -20.04 71.53 41.75
CA ALA A 346 -21.02 71.79 42.79
C ALA A 346 -20.38 71.94 44.19
N GLN A 347 -19.35 71.16 44.50
CA GLN A 347 -18.57 71.32 45.74
C GLN A 347 -17.86 72.67 45.78
N LEU A 348 -17.24 73.09 44.68
CA LEU A 348 -16.57 74.38 44.57
C LEU A 348 -17.57 75.54 44.77
N ASP A 349 -18.75 75.44 44.16
CA ASP A 349 -19.82 76.42 44.30
C ASP A 349 -20.39 76.49 45.73
N ALA A 350 -20.58 75.34 46.39
CA ALA A 350 -21.04 75.28 47.77
C ALA A 350 -20.04 75.90 48.76
N LEU A 351 -18.74 75.80 48.46
CA LEU A 351 -17.66 76.41 49.24
C LEU A 351 -17.40 77.88 48.85
N SER A 352 -18.11 78.42 47.84
CA SER A 352 -17.97 79.80 47.42
C SER A 352 -18.59 80.74 48.48
N PRO A 353 -17.81 81.69 49.04
CA PRO A 353 -18.34 82.70 49.97
C PRO A 353 -19.50 83.51 49.39
N LEU A 354 -19.56 83.65 48.06
CA LEU A 354 -20.64 84.31 47.35
C LEU A 354 -21.97 83.55 47.44
N ALA A 355 -21.94 82.21 47.43
CA ALA A 355 -23.15 81.39 47.57
C ALA A 355 -23.73 81.45 49.01
N VAL A 356 -22.87 81.64 50.01
CA VAL A 356 -23.30 81.88 51.39
C VAL A 356 -23.92 83.27 51.52
N LEU A 357 -23.30 84.30 50.96
CA LEU A 357 -23.82 85.66 50.96
C LEU A 357 -25.16 85.78 50.20
N SER A 358 -25.33 85.05 49.08
CA SER A 358 -26.58 85.05 48.29
C SER A 358 -27.76 84.38 48.99
N ARG A 359 -27.52 83.48 49.96
CA ARG A 359 -28.56 82.84 50.79
C ARG A 359 -29.08 83.73 51.93
N GLY A 360 -28.66 84.99 51.99
CA GLY A 360 -29.11 85.97 52.99
C GLY A 360 -28.22 86.07 54.23
N TYR A 361 -27.11 85.32 54.27
CA TYR A 361 -26.08 85.54 55.28
C TYR A 361 -25.25 86.78 54.94
N SER A 362 -24.67 87.38 55.97
CA SER A 362 -23.84 88.56 55.82
C SER A 362 -22.50 88.36 56.48
N LEU A 363 -21.45 88.91 55.89
CA LEU A 363 -20.11 88.87 56.48
C LEU A 363 -19.84 90.22 57.15
N THR A 364 -19.88 90.24 58.47
CA THR A 364 -19.58 91.44 59.24
C THR A 364 -18.09 91.49 59.58
N GLN A 365 -17.44 92.58 59.16
CA GLN A 365 -16.04 92.85 59.41
C GLN A 365 -15.90 94.20 60.11
N ARG A 366 -14.87 94.38 60.93
CA ARG A 366 -14.51 95.72 61.41
C ARG A 366 -14.06 96.60 60.23
N LEU A 367 -14.47 97.86 60.22
CA LEU A 367 -14.14 98.78 59.14
C LEU A 367 -12.66 99.17 59.14
N GLU A 368 -12.01 99.16 60.31
CA GLU A 368 -10.61 99.57 60.47
C GLU A 368 -9.59 98.57 59.89
N ASP A 369 -9.78 97.27 60.13
CA ASP A 369 -8.79 96.22 59.84
C ASP A 369 -9.34 95.08 58.96
N SER A 370 -10.62 95.15 58.57
CA SER A 370 -11.32 94.10 57.82
C SER A 370 -11.35 92.73 58.51
N ARG A 371 -11.11 92.66 59.83
CA ARG A 371 -11.20 91.40 60.58
C ARG A 371 -12.66 90.99 60.76
N VAL A 372 -12.96 89.72 60.47
CA VAL A 372 -14.31 89.15 60.61
C VAL A 372 -14.72 89.12 62.08
N VAL A 373 -15.90 89.64 62.36
CA VAL A 373 -16.55 89.62 63.68
C VAL A 373 -17.32 88.31 63.80
N ARG A 374 -16.99 87.47 64.78
CA ARG A 374 -17.62 86.15 64.98
C ARG A 374 -18.38 86.07 66.31
N SER A 375 -17.96 86.83 67.31
CA SER A 375 -18.61 86.96 68.62
C SER A 375 -18.94 88.43 68.89
N PRO A 376 -19.99 88.73 69.69
CA PRO A 376 -20.22 90.07 70.22
C PRO A 376 -19.00 90.66 70.95
N ASP A 377 -18.18 89.82 71.58
CA ASP A 377 -16.98 90.24 72.31
C ASP A 377 -15.84 90.75 71.41
N ASP A 378 -15.91 90.49 70.10
CA ASP A 378 -14.88 90.92 69.15
C ASP A 378 -14.92 92.43 68.87
N VAL A 379 -15.96 93.13 69.34
CA VAL A 379 -16.25 94.54 69.02
C VAL A 379 -16.61 95.34 70.28
N ALA A 380 -15.99 96.49 70.47
CA ALA A 380 -16.32 97.41 71.56
C ALA A 380 -17.41 98.42 71.14
N PRO A 381 -18.19 98.98 72.07
CA PRO A 381 -19.11 100.07 71.77
C PRO A 381 -18.41 101.23 71.05
N GLY A 382 -19.03 101.74 69.98
CA GLY A 382 -18.47 102.76 69.10
C GLY A 382 -17.71 102.24 67.87
N THR A 383 -17.40 100.94 67.80
CA THR A 383 -16.69 100.33 66.65
C THR A 383 -17.53 100.42 65.38
N LEU A 384 -16.94 100.86 64.27
CA LEU A 384 -17.57 100.85 62.95
C LEU A 384 -17.42 99.49 62.29
N LEU A 385 -18.53 98.93 61.83
CA LEU A 385 -18.62 97.63 61.17
C LEU A 385 -19.02 97.80 59.70
N ARG A 386 -18.46 96.95 58.85
CA ARG A 386 -18.85 96.77 57.46
C ARG A 386 -19.46 95.39 57.30
N THR A 387 -20.75 95.36 56.99
CA THR A 387 -21.49 94.12 56.73
C THR A 387 -21.64 93.94 55.23
N ARG A 388 -20.95 92.96 54.67
CA ARG A 388 -21.04 92.61 53.25
C ARG A 388 -22.22 91.66 53.04
N LEU A 389 -23.04 91.98 52.04
CA LEU A 389 -24.21 91.20 51.63
C LEU A 389 -23.97 90.57 50.25
N ALA A 390 -24.96 89.82 49.75
CA ALA A 390 -24.98 89.25 48.40
C ALA A 390 -24.63 90.29 47.33
N SER A 391 -25.20 91.50 47.45
CA SER A 391 -24.85 92.66 46.64
C SER A 391 -24.64 93.87 47.56
N GLY A 392 -23.48 94.52 47.44
CA GLY A 392 -23.14 95.72 48.21
C GLY A 392 -22.67 95.46 49.65
N SER A 393 -22.56 96.55 50.42
CA SER A 393 -22.14 96.51 51.82
C SER A 393 -22.80 97.63 52.61
N ILE A 394 -23.16 97.34 53.86
CA ILE A 394 -23.73 98.29 54.82
C ILE A 394 -22.65 98.69 55.83
N LEU A 395 -22.67 99.95 56.27
CA LEU A 395 -21.84 100.45 57.37
C LEU A 395 -22.71 100.66 58.60
N SER A 396 -22.27 100.13 59.73
CA SER A 396 -22.98 100.18 61.00
C SER A 396 -22.03 100.61 62.12
N ARG A 397 -22.56 101.11 63.23
CA ARG A 397 -21.80 101.42 64.44
C ARG A 397 -22.37 100.61 65.60
N VAL A 398 -21.51 100.00 66.41
CA VAL A 398 -21.94 99.26 67.60
C VAL A 398 -22.37 100.26 68.68
N GLU A 399 -23.59 100.12 69.18
CA GLU A 399 -24.09 100.88 70.32
C GLU A 399 -23.86 100.08 71.63
N PRO A 400 -23.81 100.74 72.80
CA PRO A 400 -23.72 100.05 74.09
C PRO A 400 -25.02 99.27 74.35
N SER A 401 -24.95 97.95 74.56
CA SER A 401 -26.13 97.11 74.84
C SER A 401 -26.11 96.53 76.25
N ASP A 402 -27.25 96.56 76.94
CA ASP A 402 -27.56 95.67 78.07
C ASP A 402 -27.81 94.22 77.57
N PRO A 403 -27.53 93.17 78.36
CA PRO A 403 -27.62 91.80 77.88
C PRO A 403 -29.08 91.39 77.60
N LEU A 404 -29.37 90.97 76.37
CA LEU A 404 -30.62 90.30 76.01
C LEU A 404 -30.63 88.86 76.58
N PRO A 405 -31.80 88.33 76.98
CA PRO A 405 -31.91 87.00 77.58
C PRO A 405 -31.52 85.90 76.57
N ASP A 406 -30.68 84.97 77.04
CA ASP A 406 -30.27 83.78 76.30
C ASP A 406 -31.48 83.00 75.78
N ALA A 407 -31.49 82.74 74.46
CA ALA A 407 -32.44 81.82 73.85
C ALA A 407 -32.14 80.37 74.31
N PRO A 408 -33.17 79.54 74.57
CA PRO A 408 -32.97 78.19 75.08
C PRO A 408 -32.28 77.29 74.05
N ALA A 409 -31.37 76.45 74.55
CA ALA A 409 -30.69 75.38 73.83
C ALA A 409 -31.68 74.51 73.05
N ALA A 410 -31.45 74.36 71.74
CA ALA A 410 -32.09 73.34 70.94
C ALA A 410 -31.49 71.98 71.29
N ASP A 411 -32.31 71.21 72.01
CA ASP A 411 -32.06 69.84 72.44
C ASP A 411 -31.89 68.90 71.24
N ALA A 412 -31.09 67.86 71.47
CA ALA A 412 -30.97 66.72 70.59
C ALA A 412 -32.28 65.94 70.54
N THR A 413 -32.41 65.08 69.53
CA THR A 413 -33.46 64.05 69.34
C THR A 413 -34.74 64.47 68.59
N ALA A 414 -34.67 64.34 67.27
CA ALA A 414 -35.81 63.93 66.46
C ALA A 414 -35.29 63.20 65.21
N SER A 415 -35.15 61.88 65.31
CA SER A 415 -35.05 60.99 64.14
C SER A 415 -36.42 60.87 63.48
N PRO A 416 -36.55 61.08 62.16
CA PRO A 416 -37.60 60.46 61.37
C PRO A 416 -37.03 59.24 60.66
N SER A 417 -37.51 58.08 61.09
CA SER A 417 -37.47 56.81 60.38
C SER A 417 -38.25 56.89 59.06
N SER A 418 -37.61 56.67 57.92
CA SER A 418 -38.26 56.09 56.72
C SER A 418 -37.27 55.70 55.62
N GLU A 419 -36.86 54.44 55.62
CA GLU A 419 -36.52 53.59 54.46
C GLU A 419 -36.58 52.12 54.94
N PRO A 420 -36.75 51.10 54.08
CA PRO A 420 -37.64 50.98 52.92
C PRO A 420 -38.47 49.67 52.97
N THR A 421 -39.52 49.63 52.15
CA THR A 421 -40.33 48.44 51.88
C THR A 421 -39.53 47.41 51.09
N ASP A 422 -39.36 46.23 51.69
CA ASP A 422 -38.78 45.03 51.09
C ASP A 422 -39.79 44.41 50.11
N VAL A 423 -39.41 44.24 48.84
CA VAL A 423 -40.16 43.46 47.83
C VAL A 423 -39.21 42.41 47.24
N PRO A 424 -39.58 41.12 47.29
CA PRO A 424 -38.67 40.01 47.05
C PRO A 424 -38.40 39.75 45.55
N ARG A 425 -37.14 39.40 45.23
CA ARG A 425 -36.76 38.75 43.96
C ARG A 425 -37.14 37.27 43.98
N PRO A 426 -37.68 36.70 42.89
CA PRO A 426 -37.80 35.26 42.72
C PRO A 426 -36.44 34.61 42.37
N PRO A 427 -36.27 33.31 42.67
CA PRO A 427 -35.00 32.58 42.49
C PRO A 427 -34.71 32.25 41.00
N ARG A 428 -33.42 31.94 40.77
CA ARG A 428 -32.77 31.63 39.49
C ARG A 428 -33.35 30.44 38.73
#